data_AF-A0A2N2TM58-F1
#
_entry.id   AF-A0A2N2TM58-F1
#
_cell.length_a   1.000
_cell.length_b   1.000
_cell.length_c   1.000
_cell.angle_alpha   90.00
_cell.angle_beta   90.00
_cell.angle_gamma   90.00
#
_symmetry.space_group_name_H-M   'P 1'
#
loop_
_entity.id
_entity.type
_entity.pdbx_description
1 polymer ?
#
loop_
_entity_poly.entity_id
_entity_poly.type
_entity_poly.pdbx_seq_one_letter_code
_entity_poly.pdbx_strand_id
1 'polypeptide(L)'
;MQIDLLDSACELSGADWQRLATGGDPFISRAFLGAAEETGAAGTALAWQALHLALRDDAGRLAGLLPLYLREHSFGDFSRDWNWAPAWRQTGREYYPKLVSGVPYTPSPGPRLLACAGADASVAPALIDAARRLAGELRTSSWQCLFVREADRRLLEAAGLLSVDPQWITIHPRGRFLVRAIAMVFDRYLHTAQQHARYSKVI
;
A
#
# COMPACT_ATOMS: atom_id res chain seq x y z
N MET A 1 22.14 -1.24 1.39
CA MET A 1 20.72 -1.33 1.74
C MET A 1 20.21 -2.72 1.42
N GLN A 2 19.43 -3.32 2.32
CA GLN A 2 18.90 -4.69 2.19
C GLN A 2 17.38 -4.68 2.39
N ILE A 3 16.66 -5.57 1.67
CA ILE A 3 15.23 -5.79 1.86
C ILE A 3 15.03 -7.09 2.62
N ASP A 4 14.28 -7.03 3.71
CA ASP A 4 13.77 -8.19 4.42
C ASP A 4 12.27 -8.31 4.18
N LEU A 5 11.80 -9.55 3.97
CA LEU A 5 10.39 -9.89 3.93
C LEU A 5 9.95 -10.32 5.33
N LEU A 6 8.93 -9.65 5.85
CA LEU A 6 8.35 -9.95 7.15
C LEU A 6 6.99 -10.61 6.97
N ASP A 7 6.77 -11.70 7.69
CA ASP A 7 5.50 -12.44 7.77
C ASP A 7 4.55 -11.87 8.83
N SER A 8 5.03 -10.92 9.66
CA SER A 8 4.17 -10.13 10.53
C SER A 8 4.77 -8.76 10.85
N ALA A 9 3.90 -7.77 11.05
CA ALA A 9 4.25 -6.47 11.63
C ALA A 9 4.92 -6.61 13.01
N CYS A 10 4.61 -7.68 13.75
CA CYS A 10 5.17 -7.93 15.07
C CYS A 10 6.65 -8.33 15.07
N GLU A 11 7.22 -8.72 13.93
CA GLU A 11 8.66 -8.99 13.78
C GLU A 11 9.53 -7.73 13.93
N LEU A 12 8.98 -6.55 13.66
CA LEU A 12 9.62 -5.30 14.00
C LEU A 12 9.44 -4.99 15.48
N SER A 13 10.52 -4.54 16.13
CA SER A 13 10.45 -4.06 17.51
C SER A 13 9.55 -2.83 17.62
N GLY A 14 8.96 -2.60 18.80
CA GLY A 14 8.21 -1.35 19.05
C GLY A 14 9.07 -0.09 18.85
N ALA A 15 10.37 -0.18 19.20
CA ALA A 15 11.33 0.90 19.01
C ALA A 15 11.59 1.19 17.53
N ASP A 16 11.72 0.15 16.69
CA ASP A 16 11.85 0.33 15.25
C ASP A 16 10.58 0.93 14.63
N TRP A 17 9.41 0.47 15.07
CA TRP A 17 8.14 1.01 14.57
C TRP A 17 7.96 2.49 14.91
N GLN A 18 8.35 2.91 16.13
CA GLN A 18 8.30 4.31 16.56
C GLN A 18 9.16 5.24 15.70
N ARG A 19 10.19 4.71 15.03
CA ARG A 19 11.05 5.50 14.12
C ARG A 19 10.38 5.76 12.77
N LEU A 20 9.39 4.97 12.37
CA LEU A 20 8.69 5.12 11.09
C LEU A 20 7.79 6.37 11.11
N ALA A 21 7.82 7.13 10.03
CA ALA A 21 6.97 8.31 9.84
C ALA A 21 5.51 7.93 9.53
N THR A 22 4.82 7.31 10.49
CA THR A 22 3.40 6.92 10.37
C THR A 22 2.45 8.12 10.44
N GLY A 23 2.91 9.27 10.94
CA GLY A 23 2.07 10.43 11.17
C GLY A 23 1.00 10.21 12.25
N GLY A 24 1.16 9.20 13.11
CA GLY A 24 0.19 8.84 14.14
C GLY A 24 -1.04 8.09 13.62
N ASP A 25 -1.01 7.60 12.38
CA ASP A 25 -2.10 6.81 11.80
C ASP A 25 -2.33 5.52 12.62
N PRO A 26 -3.52 5.32 13.22
CA PRO A 26 -3.79 4.18 14.10
C PRO A 26 -3.80 2.84 13.36
N PHE A 27 -4.13 2.86 12.07
CA PHE A 27 -4.25 1.68 11.22
C PHE A 27 -2.91 1.23 10.63
N ILE A 28 -1.91 2.09 10.68
CA ILE A 28 -0.50 1.79 10.33
C ILE A 28 0.34 1.63 11.61
N SER A 29 -0.29 1.29 12.73
CA SER A 29 0.40 0.95 13.96
C SER A 29 0.79 -0.53 13.98
N ARG A 30 1.91 -0.83 14.67
CA ARG A 30 2.35 -2.21 14.92
C ARG A 30 1.25 -3.03 15.59
N ALA A 31 0.57 -2.43 16.56
CA ALA A 31 -0.49 -3.08 17.32
C ALA A 31 -1.69 -3.44 16.45
N PHE A 32 -2.12 -2.54 15.55
CA PHE A 32 -3.26 -2.81 14.68
C PHE A 32 -2.96 -3.89 13.64
N LEU A 33 -1.86 -3.74 12.88
CA LEU A 33 -1.50 -4.69 11.83
C LEU A 33 -1.14 -6.05 12.43
N GLY A 34 -0.31 -6.05 13.48
CA GLY A 34 0.08 -7.27 14.19
C GLY A 34 -1.12 -8.00 14.80
N ALA A 35 -2.05 -7.29 15.45
CA ALA A 35 -3.26 -7.92 15.97
C ALA A 35 -4.13 -8.49 14.85
N ALA A 36 -4.27 -7.80 13.71
CA ALA A 36 -5.03 -8.33 12.58
C ALA A 36 -4.41 -9.63 12.05
N GLU A 37 -3.08 -9.69 11.94
CA GLU A 37 -2.34 -10.86 11.47
C GLU A 37 -2.40 -12.02 12.48
N GLU A 38 -2.07 -11.78 13.75
CA GLU A 38 -2.01 -12.79 14.81
C GLU A 38 -3.37 -13.39 15.14
N THR A 39 -4.45 -12.60 15.07
CA THR A 39 -5.82 -13.09 15.31
C THR A 39 -6.45 -13.77 14.10
N GLY A 40 -5.76 -13.77 12.95
CA GLY A 40 -6.24 -14.36 11.71
C GLY A 40 -7.21 -13.50 10.90
N ALA A 41 -7.56 -12.29 11.37
CA ALA A 41 -8.35 -11.35 10.59
C ALA A 41 -7.64 -10.98 9.27
N ALA A 42 -6.31 -10.85 9.29
CA ALA A 42 -5.43 -10.73 8.14
C ALA A 42 -4.56 -11.99 7.97
N GLY A 43 -5.14 -13.17 8.19
CA GLY A 43 -4.47 -14.46 8.03
C GLY A 43 -4.82 -15.17 6.72
N THR A 44 -4.06 -16.23 6.42
CA THR A 44 -4.16 -16.97 5.15
C THR A 44 -5.52 -17.64 4.95
N ALA A 45 -6.21 -17.99 6.03
CA ALA A 45 -7.58 -18.51 5.99
C ALA A 45 -8.59 -17.52 5.37
N LEU A 46 -8.31 -16.22 5.41
CA LEU A 46 -9.10 -15.16 4.77
C LEU A 46 -8.38 -14.58 3.54
N ALA A 47 -7.46 -15.35 2.97
CA ALA A 47 -6.62 -15.00 1.82
C ALA A 47 -5.82 -13.71 2.00
N TRP A 48 -5.33 -13.48 3.22
CA TRP A 48 -4.32 -12.47 3.53
C TRP A 48 -3.03 -13.17 3.94
N GLN A 49 -1.93 -12.82 3.30
CA GLN A 49 -0.60 -13.24 3.75
C GLN A 49 0.28 -12.02 3.84
N ALA A 50 0.73 -11.66 5.04
CA ALA A 50 1.68 -10.57 5.23
C ALA A 50 3.01 -10.92 4.56
N LEU A 51 3.53 -9.93 3.82
CA LEU A 51 4.82 -9.96 3.12
C LEU A 51 5.44 -8.56 3.22
N HIS A 52 5.44 -7.95 4.41
CA HIS A 52 5.88 -6.57 4.55
C HIS A 52 7.34 -6.42 4.12
N LEU A 53 7.66 -5.33 3.41
CA LEU A 53 9.03 -5.05 3.02
C LEU A 53 9.67 -4.12 4.04
N ALA A 54 10.62 -4.64 4.81
CA ALA A 54 11.47 -3.83 5.68
C ALA A 54 12.78 -3.53 4.96
N LEU A 55 13.05 -2.24 4.73
CA LEU A 55 14.32 -1.79 4.19
C LEU A 55 15.29 -1.50 5.32
N ARG A 56 16.47 -2.11 5.29
CA ARG A 56 17.59 -1.83 6.20
C ARG A 56 18.68 -1.03 5.53
N ASP A 57 19.28 -0.10 6.29
CA ASP A 57 20.49 0.62 5.89
C ASP A 57 21.74 -0.28 5.93
N ASP A 58 22.89 0.26 5.54
CA ASP A 58 24.15 -0.49 5.50
C ASP A 58 24.65 -0.89 6.90
N ALA A 59 24.14 -0.27 7.96
CA ALA A 59 24.40 -0.63 9.35
C ALA A 59 23.37 -1.65 9.89
N GLY A 60 22.47 -2.17 9.05
CA GLY A 60 21.43 -3.14 9.43
C GLY A 60 20.24 -2.55 10.18
N ARG A 61 20.15 -1.22 10.31
CA ARG A 61 19.06 -0.54 11.01
C ARG A 61 17.87 -0.36 10.08
N LEU A 62 16.66 -0.41 10.62
CA LEU A 62 15.46 -0.09 9.85
C LEU A 62 15.57 1.34 9.27
N ALA A 63 15.33 1.45 7.97
CA ALA A 63 15.30 2.68 7.19
C ALA A 63 13.90 2.98 6.62
N GLY A 64 13.09 1.95 6.35
CA GLY A 64 11.71 2.11 5.91
C GLY A 64 10.91 0.81 5.91
N LEU A 65 9.60 0.94 5.74
CA LEU A 65 8.65 -0.16 5.73
C LEU A 65 7.58 0.09 4.64
N LEU A 66 7.25 -0.95 3.89
CA LEU A 66 6.04 -1.00 3.08
C LEU A 66 5.14 -2.12 3.61
N PRO A 67 4.00 -1.80 4.26
CA PRO A 67 2.98 -2.79 4.54
C PRO A 67 2.50 -3.40 3.23
N LEU A 68 2.55 -4.73 3.13
CA LEU A 68 2.29 -5.45 1.90
C LEU A 68 1.71 -6.82 2.24
N TYR A 69 0.69 -7.21 1.50
CA TYR A 69 0.02 -8.49 1.64
C TYR A 69 -0.13 -9.17 0.28
N LEU A 70 0.09 -10.48 0.21
CA LEU A 70 -0.37 -11.31 -0.90
C LEU A 70 -1.85 -11.66 -0.68
N ARG A 71 -2.63 -11.58 -1.75
CA ARG A 71 -4.09 -11.78 -1.75
C ARG A 71 -4.50 -12.78 -2.82
N GLU A 72 -5.24 -13.81 -2.41
CA GLU A 72 -5.82 -14.80 -3.34
C GLU A 72 -7.27 -14.53 -3.73
N HIS A 73 -7.93 -13.57 -3.05
CA HIS A 73 -9.20 -13.00 -3.45
C HIS A 73 -9.33 -11.57 -2.89
N SER A 74 -10.24 -10.75 -3.41
CA SER A 74 -10.38 -9.34 -2.97
C SER A 74 -11.27 -9.08 -1.76
N PHE A 75 -11.81 -10.11 -1.10
CA PHE A 75 -12.63 -9.92 0.10
C PHE A 75 -11.85 -9.19 1.21
N GLY A 76 -12.24 -7.96 1.53
CA GLY A 76 -11.65 -7.17 2.61
C GLY A 76 -10.52 -6.20 2.23
N ASP A 77 -10.02 -6.14 0.98
CA ASP A 77 -9.07 -5.05 0.58
C ASP A 77 -9.74 -3.76 0.08
N PHE A 78 -11.06 -3.74 -0.11
CA PHE A 78 -11.81 -2.58 -0.60
C PHE A 78 -11.35 -1.99 -1.95
N SER A 79 -10.54 -2.72 -2.72
CA SER A 79 -10.10 -2.30 -4.07
C SER A 79 -11.25 -2.24 -5.10
N ARG A 80 -12.38 -2.88 -4.77
CA ARG A 80 -13.58 -3.01 -5.63
C ARG A 80 -13.22 -3.50 -7.04
N ASP A 81 -12.42 -4.55 -7.10
CA ASP A 81 -11.94 -5.16 -8.34
C ASP A 81 -12.52 -6.56 -8.60
N TRP A 82 -13.61 -6.93 -7.92
CA TRP A 82 -14.31 -8.21 -8.03
C TRP A 82 -14.59 -8.66 -9.48
N ASN A 83 -14.92 -7.70 -10.35
CA ASN A 83 -15.24 -7.98 -11.75
C ASN A 83 -14.00 -8.21 -12.64
N TRP A 84 -12.80 -7.91 -12.14
CA TRP A 84 -11.56 -8.15 -12.89
C TRP A 84 -11.19 -9.62 -12.97
N ALA A 85 -11.41 -10.40 -11.90
CA ALA A 85 -11.09 -11.81 -11.94
C ALA A 85 -11.86 -12.58 -13.04
N PRO A 86 -13.19 -12.41 -13.18
CA PRO A 86 -13.92 -12.95 -14.34
C PRO A 86 -13.43 -12.42 -15.69
N ALA A 87 -13.12 -11.12 -15.80
CA ALA A 87 -12.65 -10.53 -17.05
C ALA A 87 -11.28 -11.05 -17.49
N TRP A 88 -10.32 -11.22 -16.56
CA TRP A 88 -9.00 -11.79 -16.84
C TRP A 88 -9.09 -13.24 -17.32
N ARG A 89 -9.98 -14.03 -16.72
CA ARG A 89 -10.20 -15.42 -17.13
C ARG A 89 -10.70 -15.54 -18.58
N GLN A 90 -11.46 -14.56 -19.08
CA GLN A 90 -11.85 -14.53 -20.51
C GLN A 90 -10.64 -14.41 -21.45
N THR A 91 -9.50 -13.92 -20.96
CA THR A 91 -8.24 -13.85 -21.71
C THR A 91 -7.30 -15.04 -21.45
N GLY A 92 -7.75 -16.06 -20.72
CA GLY A 92 -6.94 -17.21 -20.32
C GLY A 92 -5.87 -16.89 -19.25
N ARG A 93 -6.05 -15.78 -18.52
CA ARG A 93 -5.10 -15.32 -17.50
C ARG A 93 -5.74 -15.39 -16.11
N GLU A 94 -4.91 -15.67 -15.10
CA GLU A 94 -5.33 -15.59 -13.70
C GLU A 94 -5.16 -14.18 -13.15
N TYR A 95 -6.15 -13.72 -12.39
CA TYR A 95 -6.10 -12.43 -11.71
C TYR A 95 -5.49 -12.51 -10.30
N TYR A 96 -5.51 -13.69 -9.69
CA TYR A 96 -4.89 -13.92 -8.39
C TYR A 96 -3.68 -14.85 -8.54
N PRO A 97 -2.67 -14.74 -7.67
CA PRO A 97 -2.61 -13.79 -6.56
C PRO A 97 -2.30 -12.36 -7.02
N LYS A 98 -2.62 -11.39 -6.16
CA LYS A 98 -2.21 -9.99 -6.28
C LYS A 98 -1.49 -9.54 -5.02
N LEU A 99 -0.60 -8.56 -5.14
CA LEU A 99 -0.02 -7.86 -4.00
C LEU A 99 -0.86 -6.64 -3.65
N VAL A 100 -1.03 -6.36 -2.36
CA VAL A 100 -1.77 -5.21 -1.86
C VAL A 100 -0.98 -4.52 -0.77
N SER A 101 -0.61 -3.26 -0.99
CA SER A 101 -0.20 -2.33 0.05
C SER A 101 -1.42 -1.54 0.50
N GLY A 102 -2.05 -2.03 1.55
CA GLY A 102 -3.28 -1.49 2.12
C GLY A 102 -3.44 -1.96 3.56
N VAL A 103 -4.53 -1.53 4.20
CA VAL A 103 -4.85 -1.95 5.58
C VAL A 103 -5.95 -3.02 5.53
N PRO A 104 -5.80 -4.15 6.25
CA PRO A 104 -6.85 -5.15 6.36
C PRO A 104 -8.19 -4.58 6.80
N TYR A 105 -9.23 -4.88 6.01
CA TYR A 105 -10.63 -4.52 6.27
C TYR A 105 -10.90 -3.03 6.52
N THR A 106 -9.97 -2.15 6.13
CA THR A 106 -10.00 -0.73 6.51
C THR A 106 -9.71 0.15 5.30
N PRO A 107 -10.73 0.76 4.67
CA PRO A 107 -10.55 1.67 3.54
C PRO A 107 -10.12 3.08 3.99
N SER A 108 -9.04 3.17 4.78
CA SER A 108 -8.55 4.45 5.33
C SER A 108 -7.41 5.03 4.50
N PRO A 109 -7.49 6.32 4.10
CA PRO A 109 -6.33 7.09 3.69
C PRO A 109 -5.21 6.97 4.71
N GLY A 110 -3.97 6.81 4.25
CA GLY A 110 -2.82 6.80 5.14
C GLY A 110 -1.49 6.62 4.41
N PRO A 111 -0.37 6.61 5.15
CA PRO A 111 0.92 6.28 4.59
C PRO A 111 1.00 4.77 4.27
N ARG A 112 1.68 4.43 3.18
CA ARG A 112 2.06 3.07 2.77
C ARG A 112 3.57 2.98 2.58
N LEU A 113 4.22 4.03 2.09
CA LEU A 113 5.66 4.12 1.94
C LEU A 113 6.25 4.82 3.17
N LEU A 114 6.55 4.06 4.21
CA LEU A 114 7.04 4.58 5.48
C LEU A 114 8.57 4.68 5.43
N ALA A 115 9.11 5.87 5.65
CA ALA A 115 10.53 6.06 5.90
C ALA A 115 10.76 6.34 7.39
N CYS A 116 11.90 5.92 7.93
CA CYS A 116 12.29 6.35 9.27
C CYS A 116 12.60 7.85 9.29
N ALA A 117 12.41 8.50 10.44
CA ALA A 117 12.79 9.90 10.61
C ALA A 117 14.29 10.11 10.27
N GLY A 118 14.58 11.08 9.40
CA GLY A 118 15.94 11.36 8.92
C GLY A 118 16.50 10.35 7.93
N ALA A 119 15.70 9.42 7.41
CA ALA A 119 16.15 8.48 6.41
C ALA A 119 16.41 9.14 5.05
N ASP A 120 17.24 8.48 4.25
CA ASP A 120 17.62 8.93 2.91
C ASP A 120 16.40 8.98 1.96
N ALA A 121 16.40 9.93 1.02
CA ALA A 121 15.33 10.07 0.02
C ALA A 121 15.21 8.84 -0.90
N SER A 122 16.24 8.00 -0.97
CA SER A 122 16.28 6.74 -1.72
C SER A 122 15.47 5.60 -1.09
N VAL A 123 15.01 5.73 0.16
CA VAL A 123 14.21 4.70 0.84
C VAL A 123 12.93 4.36 0.09
N ALA A 124 12.14 5.37 -0.29
CA ALA A 124 10.88 5.14 -0.99
C ALA A 124 11.09 4.52 -2.39
N PRO A 125 12.01 5.03 -3.25
CA PRO A 125 12.39 4.35 -4.49
C PRO A 125 12.81 2.89 -4.28
N ALA A 126 13.61 2.60 -3.25
CA ALA A 126 14.06 1.24 -2.96
C ALA A 126 12.90 0.30 -2.59
N LEU A 127 11.97 0.76 -1.75
CA LEU A 127 10.75 0.00 -1.40
C LEU A 127 9.84 -0.23 -2.61
N ILE A 128 9.66 0.79 -3.46
CA ILE A 128 8.86 0.68 -4.69
C ILE A 128 9.46 -0.36 -5.64
N ASP A 129 10.77 -0.29 -5.88
CA ASP A 129 11.44 -1.24 -6.77
C ASP A 129 11.52 -2.65 -6.17
N ALA A 130 11.58 -2.79 -4.85
CA ALA A 130 11.47 -4.07 -4.15
C ALA A 130 10.08 -4.69 -4.34
N ALA A 131 8.99 -3.93 -4.13
CA ALA A 131 7.62 -4.43 -4.33
C ALA A 131 7.36 -4.84 -5.78
N ARG A 132 7.90 -4.09 -6.76
CA ARG A 132 7.80 -4.44 -8.19
C ARG A 132 8.55 -5.71 -8.54
N ARG A 133 9.75 -5.92 -7.97
CA ARG A 133 10.52 -7.15 -8.15
C ARG A 133 9.77 -8.34 -7.55
N LEU A 134 9.29 -8.19 -6.32
CA LEU A 134 8.51 -9.23 -5.64
C LEU A 134 7.25 -9.60 -6.43
N ALA A 135 6.52 -8.62 -6.98
CA ALA A 135 5.37 -8.87 -7.84
C ALA A 135 5.72 -9.76 -9.05
N GLY A 136 6.88 -9.52 -9.66
CA GLY A 136 7.40 -10.34 -10.76
C GLY A 136 7.82 -11.74 -10.33
N GLU A 137 8.53 -11.85 -9.21
CA GLU A 137 9.01 -13.13 -8.64
C GLU A 137 7.85 -14.04 -8.23
N LEU A 138 6.84 -13.48 -7.56
CA LEU A 138 5.62 -14.19 -7.17
C LEU A 138 4.62 -14.38 -8.33
N ARG A 139 4.94 -13.84 -9.52
CA ARG A 139 4.09 -13.86 -10.71
C ARG A 139 2.66 -13.34 -10.43
N THR A 140 2.54 -12.29 -9.61
CA THR A 140 1.24 -11.71 -9.31
C THR A 140 0.68 -10.97 -10.52
N SER A 141 -0.65 -10.91 -10.63
CA SER A 141 -1.31 -10.14 -11.70
C SER A 141 -1.03 -8.64 -11.57
N SER A 142 -0.85 -8.19 -10.32
CA SER A 142 -0.67 -6.79 -9.95
C SER A 142 -0.07 -6.63 -8.56
N TRP A 143 0.39 -5.42 -8.29
CA TRP A 143 0.60 -4.81 -6.99
C TRP A 143 -0.33 -3.59 -6.91
N GLN A 144 -1.16 -3.50 -5.88
CA GLN A 144 -2.11 -2.41 -5.69
C GLN A 144 -1.71 -1.62 -4.45
N CYS A 145 -1.50 -0.32 -4.59
CA CYS A 145 -1.25 0.57 -3.45
C CYS A 145 -2.55 1.33 -3.15
N LEU A 146 -3.25 0.91 -2.09
CA LEU A 146 -4.62 1.31 -1.81
C LEU A 146 -4.69 2.40 -0.74
N PHE A 147 -5.55 3.39 -0.97
CA PHE A 147 -5.81 4.50 -0.05
C PHE A 147 -4.53 5.25 0.35
N VAL A 148 -3.64 5.47 -0.60
CA VAL A 148 -2.40 6.23 -0.39
C VAL A 148 -2.71 7.71 -0.18
N ARG A 149 -1.98 8.34 0.75
CA ARG A 149 -1.95 9.79 0.88
C ARG A 149 -1.25 10.46 -0.31
N GLU A 150 -1.49 11.76 -0.47
CA GLU A 150 -0.93 12.58 -1.56
C GLU A 150 0.61 12.51 -1.66
N ALA A 151 1.31 12.49 -0.53
CA ALA A 151 2.78 12.37 -0.51
C ALA A 151 3.27 11.05 -1.13
N ASP A 152 2.62 9.95 -0.81
CA ASP A 152 2.98 8.62 -1.31
C ASP A 152 2.61 8.46 -2.78
N ARG A 153 1.48 9.06 -3.20
CA ARG A 153 1.10 9.16 -4.61
C ARG A 153 2.19 9.87 -5.43
N ARG A 154 2.72 11.00 -4.94
CA ARG A 154 3.83 11.72 -5.60
C ARG A 154 5.11 10.89 -5.68
N LEU A 155 5.39 10.05 -4.69
CA LEU A 155 6.54 9.13 -4.73
C LEU A 155 6.36 8.07 -5.82
N LEU A 156 5.15 7.53 -5.98
CA LEU A 156 4.81 6.59 -7.06
C LEU A 156 4.89 7.27 -8.45
N GLU A 157 4.48 8.54 -8.56
CA GLU A 157 4.66 9.34 -9.79
C GLU A 157 6.13 9.60 -10.10
N ALA A 158 6.92 10.02 -9.11
CA ALA A 158 8.36 10.27 -9.26
C ALA A 158 9.13 9.01 -9.64
N ALA A 159 8.67 7.83 -9.19
CA ALA A 159 9.20 6.55 -9.59
C ALA A 159 8.75 6.11 -11.01
N GLY A 160 7.92 6.91 -11.69
CA GLY A 160 7.46 6.69 -13.05
C GLY A 160 6.44 5.56 -13.19
N LEU A 161 5.68 5.24 -12.13
CA LEU A 161 4.67 4.18 -12.18
C LEU A 161 3.34 4.67 -12.75
N LEU A 162 2.98 5.92 -12.43
CA LEU A 162 1.79 6.57 -12.94
C LEU A 162 2.00 8.08 -13.12
N SER A 163 1.03 8.72 -13.75
CA SER A 163 0.83 10.18 -13.72
C SER A 163 -0.65 10.47 -13.47
N VAL A 164 -0.93 11.51 -12.69
CA VAL A 164 -2.30 11.95 -12.43
C VAL A 164 -2.50 13.36 -12.97
N ASP A 165 -3.26 13.45 -14.04
CA ASP A 165 -3.74 14.68 -14.63
C ASP A 165 -5.12 15.03 -14.08
N PRO A 166 -5.61 16.29 -14.24
CA PRO A 166 -6.95 16.67 -13.76
C PRO A 166 -8.09 15.79 -14.31
N GLN A 167 -7.92 15.24 -15.51
CA GLN A 167 -8.93 14.47 -16.23
C GLN A 167 -8.58 13.00 -16.41
N TRP A 168 -7.34 12.60 -16.13
CA TRP A 168 -6.86 11.26 -16.49
C TRP A 168 -5.83 10.73 -15.51
N ILE A 169 -5.75 9.40 -15.41
CA ILE A 169 -4.69 8.71 -14.69
C ILE A 169 -4.04 7.76 -15.67
N THR A 170 -2.75 7.99 -15.93
CA THR A 170 -1.95 7.16 -16.83
C THR A 170 -1.11 6.20 -15.99
N ILE A 171 -1.19 4.91 -16.29
CA ILE A 171 -0.25 3.92 -15.75
C ILE A 171 0.86 3.69 -16.78
N HIS A 172 2.09 3.93 -16.40
CA HIS A 172 3.25 3.81 -17.29
C HIS A 172 3.70 2.34 -17.41
N PRO A 173 4.48 1.97 -18.44
CA PRO A 173 4.99 0.59 -18.58
C PRO A 173 5.78 0.11 -17.35
N ARG A 174 6.51 1.02 -16.68
CA ARG A 174 7.23 0.72 -15.42
C ARG A 174 6.26 0.33 -14.30
N GLY A 175 5.07 0.91 -14.31
CA GLY A 175 3.94 0.61 -13.43
C GLY A 175 2.97 -0.44 -13.98
N ARG A 176 3.33 -1.28 -14.97
CA ARG A 176 2.40 -2.30 -15.53
C ARG A 176 1.80 -3.25 -14.49
N PHE A 177 2.51 -3.50 -13.39
CA PHE A 177 2.00 -4.28 -12.27
C PHE A 177 1.22 -3.41 -11.28
N LEU A 178 1.41 -2.09 -11.29
CA LEU A 178 0.62 -1.16 -10.48
C LEU A 178 -0.79 -1.03 -11.07
N VAL A 179 -1.69 -1.93 -10.70
CA VAL A 179 -3.11 -1.84 -11.06
C VAL A 179 -3.82 -1.07 -9.94
N ARG A 180 -4.37 0.09 -10.30
CA ARG A 180 -5.21 0.97 -9.46
C ARG A 180 -4.53 1.55 -8.21
N ALA A 181 -3.91 2.71 -8.39
CA ALA A 181 -3.85 3.75 -7.34
C ALA A 181 -5.22 4.46 -7.13
N ILE A 182 -6.27 4.04 -7.83
CA ILE A 182 -7.50 4.82 -8.01
C ILE A 182 -8.57 4.38 -7.01
N ALA A 183 -8.29 4.58 -5.74
CA ALA A 183 -9.37 4.75 -4.77
C ALA A 183 -9.63 6.24 -4.46
N MET A 184 -8.68 7.17 -4.63
CA MET A 184 -8.87 8.54 -4.08
C MET A 184 -8.25 9.71 -4.86
N VAL A 185 -8.37 9.74 -6.19
CA VAL A 185 -8.42 11.07 -6.85
C VAL A 185 -9.71 11.81 -6.47
N PHE A 186 -10.71 11.10 -5.94
CA PHE A 186 -11.90 11.72 -5.35
C PHE A 186 -11.61 12.58 -4.11
N ASP A 187 -10.59 12.26 -3.29
CA ASP A 187 -10.24 13.11 -2.13
C ASP A 187 -9.74 14.49 -2.53
N ARG A 188 -9.05 14.61 -3.68
CA ARG A 188 -8.70 15.94 -4.23
C ARG A 188 -9.95 16.81 -4.38
N TYR A 189 -11.03 16.25 -4.92
CA TYR A 189 -12.28 16.98 -5.13
C TYR A 189 -13.08 17.19 -3.83
N LEU A 190 -12.97 16.29 -2.85
CA LEU A 190 -13.56 16.47 -1.52
C LEU A 190 -12.85 17.56 -0.71
N HIS A 191 -11.52 17.67 -0.80
CA HIS A 191 -10.77 18.75 -0.17
C HIS A 191 -10.89 20.08 -0.90
N THR A 192 -11.16 20.08 -2.22
CA THR A 192 -11.48 21.32 -2.96
C THR A 192 -12.84 21.87 -2.54
N ALA A 193 -13.81 21.00 -2.22
CA ALA A 193 -15.14 21.42 -1.75
C ALA A 193 -15.17 21.93 -0.31
N GLN A 194 -14.18 21.61 0.53
CA GLN A 194 -14.12 22.07 1.92
C GLN A 194 -13.82 23.56 2.09
N GLN A 195 -13.43 24.29 1.05
CA GLN A 195 -13.32 25.76 1.15
C GLN A 195 -14.68 26.49 1.09
N HIS A 196 -15.80 25.82 0.77
CA HIS A 196 -17.11 26.49 0.64
C HIS A 196 -18.28 25.90 1.44
N ALA A 197 -18.09 24.83 2.22
CA ALA A 197 -19.17 24.32 3.07
C ALA A 197 -19.21 25.07 4.42
N ARG A 198 -19.94 26.19 4.46
CA ARG A 198 -20.43 26.78 5.73
C ARG A 198 -21.18 25.69 6.50
N TYR A 199 -20.69 25.35 7.69
CA TYR A 199 -21.30 24.40 8.61
C TYR A 199 -22.82 24.53 8.64
N SER A 200 -23.52 23.41 8.43
CA SER A 200 -24.96 23.31 8.66
C SER A 200 -25.23 23.60 10.13
N LYS A 201 -25.94 24.69 10.43
CA LYS A 201 -26.49 24.93 11.76
C LYS A 201 -27.48 23.80 12.04
N VAL A 202 -27.21 23.02 13.07
CA VAL A 202 -28.21 22.16 13.69
C VAL A 202 -29.26 23.07 14.33
N ILE A 203 -30.53 22.86 13.98
CA ILE A 203 -31.71 23.47 14.65
C ILE A 203 -32.02 22.64 15.89
#